data_AF-B5VKS3-F1
#
_entry.id   AF-B5VKS3-F1
#
_cell.length_a   1.000
_cell.length_b   1.000
_cell.length_c   1.000
_cell.angle_alpha   90.00
_cell.angle_beta   90.00
_cell.angle_gamma   90.00
#
_symmetry.space_group_name_H-M   'P 1'
#
loop_
_entity.id
_entity.type
_entity.pdbx_description
1 polymer ?
#
loop_
_entity_poly.entity_id
_entity_poly.type
_entity_poly.pdbx_seq_one_letter_code
_entity_poly.pdbx_strand_id
1 'polypeptide(L)'
;RTLEKILPYLVKSFNYDPLPWWFDPFDMLDSLIVLYNEITPMNNPVLTTLAHTNVIFCILSRFAQCLSLPQHNEATLKTTTKFIKICASFAASDEKYRLLLLNDTLLLNHLEYGLESHITLIQDFISLKDEIKETTTESHSMCLPPIYDHDFVAAWLLLLKSFSRSVSALRTTLKRNKIAQLLLQILSKTYTLTKECYFAGQDFMKPEIMIMGITLGSICNFVVEFSNLQSFMLRNGIIDIIEKMLTDPLFNSKKAWDDNEDERRIALQGIPVHEVKANSLWVLRHLMYNCQNEEKFQLLAKIPMNLILDFINDPCWAVQAQCFQLLRNLTCNSRKIVNILLEKFKDVEYKIDPQTGNKISIGSTYLFEFLAKKMRLLNPLDTQQKKAMEGILYIIVNLAAVNENKKQLVIEQDEILNIMSEILVETTTDSSSYGNDSNLKLACLWVLNNLLWNSSVSHYTQYAIENGLEPGHSPSDSENPQSTVTIGYNESVAGGYSRGKYYDEPDGDDSSSNANDDEDDDNDEGDDEGDEFVRTPAAKGSTSNVQVTRATVERCRKLVEVGLYDLVKKNITDESLSVREKARTLLYHMDLLLKVK
;
A
#
# COMPACT_ATOMS: atom_id res chain seq x y z
N ARG A 1 11.82 14.05 -30.50
CA ARG A 1 11.91 14.73 -31.82
C ARG A 1 10.67 15.51 -32.23
N THR A 2 9.44 14.99 -32.15
CA THR A 2 8.23 15.78 -32.51
C THR A 2 7.76 16.68 -31.35
N LEU A 3 7.74 16.17 -30.12
CA LEU A 3 7.32 16.92 -28.93
C LEU A 3 8.18 18.18 -28.67
N GLU A 4 9.50 18.03 -28.68
CA GLU A 4 10.46 19.14 -28.49
C GLU A 4 10.28 20.27 -29.52
N LYS A 5 9.76 19.96 -30.72
CA LYS A 5 9.49 20.95 -31.77
C LYS A 5 8.17 21.70 -31.54
N ILE A 6 7.20 21.09 -30.85
CA ILE A 6 5.87 21.64 -30.63
C ILE A 6 5.83 22.47 -29.33
N LEU A 7 6.53 22.03 -28.28
CA LEU A 7 6.54 22.70 -26.97
C LEU A 7 6.80 24.22 -27.04
N PRO A 8 7.72 24.75 -27.87
CA PRO A 8 7.91 26.19 -27.99
C PRO A 8 6.66 26.95 -28.44
N TYR A 9 5.85 26.36 -29.32
CA TYR A 9 4.60 26.98 -29.80
C TYR A 9 3.49 26.89 -28.75
N LEU A 10 3.43 25.78 -28.01
CA LEU A 10 2.53 25.66 -26.87
C LEU A 10 2.84 26.72 -25.81
N VAL A 11 4.11 26.93 -25.46
CA VAL A 11 4.51 27.97 -24.49
C VAL A 11 4.16 29.37 -24.99
N LYS A 12 4.39 29.67 -26.29
CA LYS A 12 4.00 30.97 -26.88
C LYS A 12 2.49 31.21 -26.85
N SER A 13 1.67 30.15 -26.87
CA SER A 13 0.22 30.28 -26.87
C SER A 13 -0.33 31.03 -25.65
N PHE A 14 0.36 30.95 -24.50
CA PHE A 14 0.01 31.66 -23.26
C PHE A 14 0.08 33.20 -23.37
N ASN A 15 0.70 33.74 -24.42
CA ASN A 15 0.90 35.19 -24.57
C ASN A 15 -0.06 35.85 -25.57
N TYR A 16 -0.92 35.07 -26.25
CA TYR A 16 -1.96 35.64 -27.09
C TYR A 16 -3.15 36.03 -26.23
N ASP A 17 -3.63 37.26 -26.41
CA ASP A 17 -4.71 37.84 -25.60
C ASP A 17 -6.07 37.22 -25.93
N PRO A 18 -6.55 37.21 -27.19
CA PRO A 18 -7.78 36.50 -27.55
C PRO A 18 -7.51 35.01 -27.82
N LEU A 19 -7.58 34.16 -26.79
CA LEU A 19 -7.63 32.71 -26.95
C LEU A 19 -9.06 32.22 -27.21
N PRO A 20 -9.26 31.24 -28.10
CA PRO A 20 -10.58 30.66 -28.30
C PRO A 20 -11.02 29.84 -27.09
N TRP A 21 -12.32 29.87 -26.76
CA TRP A 21 -12.90 29.24 -25.57
C TRP A 21 -12.67 27.72 -25.45
N TRP A 22 -12.41 27.05 -26.57
CA TRP A 22 -12.15 25.60 -26.65
C TRP A 22 -10.67 25.24 -26.47
N PHE A 23 -9.79 26.23 -26.28
CA PHE A 23 -8.35 26.04 -26.12
C PHE A 23 -7.86 26.61 -24.79
N ASP A 24 -7.53 25.73 -23.84
CA ASP A 24 -6.88 26.09 -22.59
C ASP A 24 -5.43 25.56 -22.57
N PRO A 25 -4.41 26.43 -22.66
CA PRO A 25 -3.02 25.99 -22.67
C PRO A 25 -2.56 25.42 -21.32
N PHE A 26 -3.24 25.73 -20.21
CA PHE A 26 -2.96 25.10 -18.91
C PHE A 26 -3.30 23.61 -18.95
N ASP A 27 -4.50 23.26 -19.40
CA ASP A 27 -4.98 21.88 -19.41
C ASP A 27 -4.16 21.01 -20.38
N MET A 28 -3.76 21.55 -21.54
CA MET A 28 -2.90 20.81 -22.46
C MET A 28 -1.50 20.57 -21.88
N LEU A 29 -0.90 21.57 -21.23
CA LEU A 29 0.42 21.45 -20.65
C LEU A 29 0.41 20.47 -19.47
N ASP A 30 -0.58 20.59 -18.58
CA ASP A 30 -0.79 19.70 -17.44
C ASP A 30 -1.00 18.24 -17.88
N SER A 31 -1.89 18.02 -18.87
CA SER A 31 -2.15 16.69 -19.42
C SER A 31 -0.90 16.02 -19.99
N LEU A 32 -0.05 16.77 -20.70
CA LEU A 32 1.23 16.25 -21.21
C LEU A 32 2.19 15.88 -20.08
N ILE A 33 2.25 16.67 -19.01
CA ILE A 33 3.10 16.38 -17.86
C ILE A 33 2.61 15.12 -17.14
N VAL A 34 1.30 15.03 -16.86
CA VAL A 34 0.68 13.88 -16.20
C VAL A 34 0.87 12.60 -17.00
N LEU A 35 0.66 12.65 -18.33
CA LEU A 35 0.88 11.51 -19.22
C LEU A 35 2.28 10.89 -19.05
N TYR A 36 3.32 11.73 -19.06
CA TYR A 36 4.69 11.24 -18.88
C TYR A 36 5.03 10.87 -17.43
N ASN A 37 4.38 11.49 -16.44
CA ASN A 37 4.52 11.10 -15.04
C ASN A 37 3.97 9.70 -14.75
N GLU A 38 2.92 9.28 -15.47
CA GLU A 38 2.27 7.98 -15.28
C GLU A 38 2.89 6.87 -16.13
N ILE A 39 3.29 7.15 -17.38
CA ILE A 39 3.87 6.15 -18.29
C ILE A 39 5.35 5.89 -17.94
N THR A 40 6.13 6.93 -17.68
CA THR A 40 7.58 6.83 -17.39
C THR A 40 7.97 7.69 -16.18
N PRO A 41 7.52 7.32 -14.96
CA PRO A 41 7.95 7.99 -13.73
C PRO A 41 9.48 7.93 -13.65
N MET A 42 10.15 9.04 -13.33
CA MET A 42 11.61 9.28 -13.39
C MET A 42 12.18 9.84 -14.70
N ASN A 43 11.45 9.84 -15.82
CA ASN A 43 11.92 10.48 -17.05
C ASN A 43 10.78 11.26 -17.72
N ASN A 44 10.67 12.55 -17.40
CA ASN A 44 9.65 13.43 -17.98
C ASN A 44 10.28 14.42 -18.98
N PRO A 45 10.18 14.15 -20.30
CA PRO A 45 10.81 14.99 -21.32
C PRO A 45 10.21 16.41 -21.39
N VAL A 46 8.95 16.58 -20.99
CA VAL A 46 8.29 17.89 -20.92
C VAL A 46 8.96 18.74 -19.85
N LEU A 47 9.07 18.21 -18.62
CA LEU A 47 9.70 18.94 -17.51
C LEU A 47 11.17 19.26 -17.80
N THR A 48 11.93 18.32 -18.37
CA THR A 48 13.33 18.57 -18.76
C THR A 48 13.45 19.72 -19.75
N THR A 49 12.61 19.73 -20.79
CA THR A 49 12.61 20.80 -21.80
C THR A 49 12.29 22.15 -21.18
N LEU A 50 11.20 22.23 -20.39
CA LEU A 50 10.76 23.48 -19.77
C LEU A 50 11.74 24.02 -18.72
N ALA A 51 12.44 23.12 -18.01
CA ALA A 51 13.48 23.48 -17.05
C ALA A 51 14.69 24.12 -17.75
N HIS A 52 15.18 23.50 -18.83
CA HIS A 52 16.34 23.99 -19.58
C HIS A 52 16.07 25.34 -20.26
N THR A 53 14.82 25.64 -20.60
CA THR A 53 14.43 26.91 -21.22
C THR A 53 13.89 27.94 -20.22
N ASN A 54 14.11 27.75 -18.91
CA ASN A 54 13.70 28.65 -17.82
C ASN A 54 12.18 28.90 -17.68
N VAL A 55 11.33 28.11 -18.34
CA VAL A 55 9.87 28.30 -18.34
C VAL A 55 9.28 27.95 -16.98
N ILE A 56 9.78 26.89 -16.33
CA ILE A 56 9.29 26.48 -14.99
C ILE A 56 9.48 27.61 -13.97
N PHE A 57 10.65 28.25 -13.92
CA PHE A 57 10.89 29.36 -13.00
C PHE A 57 9.94 30.55 -13.25
N CYS A 58 9.61 30.83 -14.51
CA CYS A 58 8.61 31.85 -14.85
C CYS A 58 7.21 31.48 -14.35
N ILE A 59 6.78 30.22 -14.56
CA ILE A 59 5.49 29.71 -14.07
C ILE A 59 5.40 29.82 -12.55
N LEU A 60 6.44 29.40 -11.83
CA LEU A 60 6.49 29.47 -10.36
C LEU A 60 6.46 30.91 -9.85
N SER A 61 7.17 31.82 -10.54
CA SER A 61 7.13 33.25 -10.21
C SER A 61 5.72 33.84 -10.40
N ARG A 62 5.02 33.45 -11.47
CA ARG A 62 3.63 33.86 -11.71
C ARG A 62 2.68 33.27 -10.69
N PHE A 63 2.86 32.02 -10.30
CA PHE A 63 2.08 31.40 -9.24
C PHE A 63 2.20 32.17 -7.92
N ALA A 64 3.41 32.50 -7.49
CA ALA A 64 3.63 33.29 -6.27
C ALA A 64 2.99 34.70 -6.36
N GLN A 65 3.07 35.35 -7.53
CA GLN A 65 2.42 36.63 -7.78
C GLN A 65 0.90 36.53 -7.71
N CYS A 66 0.31 35.47 -8.27
CA CYS A 66 -1.12 35.20 -8.19
C CYS A 66 -1.59 34.94 -6.75
N LEU A 67 -0.80 34.23 -5.92
CA LEU A 67 -1.10 34.05 -4.50
C LEU A 67 -0.99 35.34 -3.67
N SER A 68 -0.18 36.29 -4.13
CA SER A 68 0.10 37.55 -3.42
C SER A 68 -0.79 38.71 -3.87
N LEU A 69 -1.82 38.47 -4.67
CA LEU A 69 -2.73 39.53 -5.12
C LEU A 69 -3.51 40.11 -3.92
N PRO A 70 -3.68 41.44 -3.83
CA PRO A 70 -4.38 42.06 -2.71
C PRO A 70 -5.90 41.86 -2.77
N GLN A 71 -6.43 41.56 -3.96
CA GLN A 71 -7.85 41.39 -4.22
C GLN A 71 -8.04 40.23 -5.20
N HIS A 72 -9.05 39.40 -4.92
CA HIS A 72 -9.38 38.23 -5.72
C HIS A 72 -10.83 38.28 -6.21
N ASN A 73 -11.03 37.70 -7.39
CA ASN A 73 -12.33 37.42 -8.01
C ASN A 73 -12.29 36.02 -8.68
N GLU A 74 -13.41 35.61 -9.26
CA GLU A 74 -13.55 34.31 -9.97
C GLU A 74 -12.43 34.03 -10.98
N ALA A 75 -12.06 35.03 -11.80
CA ALA A 75 -11.02 34.86 -12.81
C ALA A 75 -9.65 34.59 -12.18
N THR A 76 -9.30 35.34 -11.14
CA THR A 76 -8.04 35.11 -10.41
C THR A 76 -8.05 33.79 -9.64
N LEU A 77 -9.19 33.39 -9.05
CA LEU A 77 -9.32 32.11 -8.32
C LEU A 77 -9.13 30.93 -9.27
N LYS A 78 -9.79 30.97 -10.44
CA LYS A 78 -9.63 29.96 -11.49
C LYS A 78 -8.17 29.89 -11.99
N THR A 79 -7.54 31.04 -12.20
CA THR A 79 -6.14 31.13 -12.63
C THR A 79 -5.19 30.53 -11.58
N THR A 80 -5.34 30.91 -10.31
CA THR A 80 -4.56 30.34 -9.20
C THR A 80 -4.78 28.84 -9.08
N THR A 81 -6.02 28.36 -9.24
CA THR A 81 -6.35 26.92 -9.25
C THR A 81 -5.56 26.17 -10.33
N LYS A 82 -5.52 26.69 -11.57
CA LYS A 82 -4.73 26.10 -12.66
C LYS A 82 -3.23 26.07 -12.34
N PHE A 83 -2.70 27.12 -11.71
CA PHE A 83 -1.30 27.15 -11.26
C PHE A 83 -1.01 26.13 -10.16
N ILE A 84 -1.93 25.91 -9.22
CA ILE A 84 -1.77 24.89 -8.18
C ILE A 84 -1.76 23.48 -8.82
N LYS A 85 -2.70 23.21 -9.74
CA LYS A 85 -2.79 21.93 -10.46
C LYS A 85 -1.49 21.62 -11.22
N ILE A 86 -0.98 22.57 -12.02
CA ILE A 86 0.27 22.35 -12.77
C ILE A 86 1.50 22.19 -11.84
N CYS A 87 1.54 22.90 -10.70
CA CYS A 87 2.60 22.71 -9.71
C CYS A 87 2.53 21.34 -9.03
N ALA A 88 1.33 20.81 -8.79
CA ALA A 88 1.14 19.46 -8.28
C ALA A 88 1.72 18.43 -9.26
N SER A 89 1.49 18.63 -10.57
CA SER A 89 2.02 17.81 -11.66
C SER A 89 3.53 17.93 -11.81
N PHE A 90 4.13 19.11 -11.60
CA PHE A 90 5.58 19.27 -11.54
C PHE A 90 6.20 18.45 -10.40
N ALA A 91 5.59 18.50 -9.21
CA ALA A 91 6.09 17.82 -8.01
C ALA A 91 5.75 16.33 -7.94
N ALA A 92 4.96 15.82 -8.89
CA ALA A 92 4.35 14.49 -8.78
C ALA A 92 5.37 13.37 -8.69
N SER A 93 6.29 13.31 -9.66
CA SER A 93 7.24 12.21 -9.79
C SER A 93 8.71 12.67 -9.70
N ASP A 94 8.96 13.87 -9.17
CA ASP A 94 10.30 14.47 -9.10
C ASP A 94 10.55 15.18 -7.75
N GLU A 95 11.53 14.68 -7.00
CA GLU A 95 11.92 15.20 -5.69
C GLU A 95 12.46 16.64 -5.76
N LYS A 96 13.09 17.02 -6.87
CA LYS A 96 13.66 18.36 -7.07
C LYS A 96 12.58 19.43 -6.94
N TYR A 97 11.43 19.23 -7.57
CA TYR A 97 10.34 20.22 -7.54
C TYR A 97 9.57 20.20 -6.23
N ARG A 98 9.48 19.05 -5.54
CA ARG A 98 8.92 18.99 -4.18
C ARG A 98 9.74 19.87 -3.23
N LEU A 99 11.06 19.70 -3.20
CA LEU A 99 11.96 20.50 -2.36
C LEU A 99 11.92 21.98 -2.74
N LEU A 100 11.93 22.29 -4.04
CA LEU A 100 11.89 23.67 -4.52
C LEU A 100 10.63 24.41 -4.07
N LEU A 101 9.46 23.77 -4.16
CA LEU A 101 8.19 24.36 -3.71
C LEU A 101 8.10 24.42 -2.18
N LEU A 102 8.57 23.39 -1.46
CA LEU A 102 8.56 23.35 0.01
C LEU A 102 9.59 24.28 0.66
N ASN A 103 10.53 24.83 -0.10
CA ASN A 103 11.43 25.89 0.37
C ASN A 103 10.67 27.22 0.61
N ASP A 104 9.51 27.41 -0.03
CA ASP A 104 8.61 28.50 0.30
C ASP A 104 7.82 28.14 1.56
N THR A 105 8.20 28.74 2.69
CA THR A 105 7.59 28.46 3.98
C THR A 105 6.15 28.98 4.10
N LEU A 106 5.72 29.88 3.22
CA LEU A 106 4.35 30.44 3.23
C LEU A 106 3.37 29.54 2.48
N LEU A 107 3.83 28.69 1.56
CA LEU A 107 2.97 27.87 0.71
C LEU A 107 2.06 26.95 1.54
N LEU A 108 2.59 26.34 2.60
CA LEU A 108 1.79 25.47 3.48
C LEU A 108 0.74 26.23 4.28
N ASN A 109 0.95 27.53 4.56
CA ASN A 109 -0.06 28.33 5.24
C ASN A 109 -1.26 28.58 4.31
N HIS A 110 -1.02 28.90 3.04
CA HIS A 110 -2.10 29.03 2.04
C HIS A 110 -2.85 27.73 1.81
N LEU A 111 -2.14 26.59 1.80
CA LEU A 111 -2.75 25.28 1.77
C LEU A 111 -3.71 25.09 2.95
N GLU A 112 -3.23 25.31 4.18
CA GLU A 112 -4.05 25.18 5.40
C GLU A 112 -5.29 26.11 5.34
N TYR A 113 -5.15 27.35 4.90
CA TYR A 113 -6.26 28.29 4.77
C TYR A 113 -7.31 27.85 3.74
N GLY A 114 -6.88 27.30 2.60
CA GLY A 114 -7.82 26.76 1.60
C GLY A 114 -8.63 25.59 2.16
N LEU A 115 -7.98 24.69 2.89
CA LEU A 115 -8.67 23.57 3.54
C LEU A 115 -9.64 24.04 4.64
N GLU A 116 -9.23 25.00 5.47
CA GLU A 116 -10.07 25.57 6.54
C GLU A 116 -11.32 26.26 5.98
N SER A 117 -11.16 27.08 4.94
CA SER A 117 -12.26 27.78 4.27
C SER A 117 -13.33 26.79 3.78
N HIS A 118 -12.90 25.72 3.11
CA HIS A 118 -13.82 24.70 2.62
C HIS A 118 -14.55 23.96 3.75
N ILE A 119 -13.86 23.64 4.85
CA ILE A 119 -14.47 23.02 6.03
C ILE A 119 -15.54 23.94 6.62
N THR A 120 -15.28 25.24 6.74
CA THR A 120 -16.25 26.22 7.24
C THR A 120 -17.49 26.29 6.34
N LEU A 121 -17.30 26.36 5.02
CA LEU A 121 -18.43 26.37 4.06
C LEU A 121 -19.31 25.14 4.18
N ILE A 122 -18.72 23.94 4.27
CA ILE A 122 -19.48 22.70 4.49
C ILE A 122 -20.22 22.75 5.83
N GLN A 123 -19.56 23.21 6.89
CA GLN A 123 -20.16 23.27 8.21
C GLN A 123 -21.36 24.22 8.24
N ASP A 124 -21.24 25.40 7.64
CA ASP A 124 -22.33 26.37 7.55
C ASP A 124 -23.50 25.81 6.71
N PHE A 125 -23.21 25.12 5.60
CA PHE A 125 -24.22 24.46 4.79
C PHE A 125 -24.99 23.38 5.56
N ILE A 126 -24.27 22.50 6.28
CA ILE A 126 -24.89 21.45 7.11
C ILE A 126 -25.73 22.07 8.22
N SER A 127 -25.25 23.14 8.87
CA SER A 127 -25.98 23.83 9.94
C SER A 127 -27.27 24.48 9.46
N LEU A 128 -27.32 24.96 8.21
CA LEU A 128 -28.50 25.56 7.60
C LEU A 128 -29.33 24.59 6.75
N LYS A 129 -29.06 23.28 6.82
CA LYS A 129 -29.64 22.28 5.90
C LYS A 129 -31.17 22.30 5.84
N ASP A 130 -31.84 22.48 6.98
CA ASP A 130 -33.30 22.41 7.07
C ASP A 130 -33.94 23.65 6.43
N GLU A 131 -33.37 24.84 6.70
CA GLU A 131 -33.79 26.11 6.10
C GLU A 131 -33.53 26.15 4.58
N ILE A 132 -32.36 25.66 4.16
CA ILE A 132 -32.00 25.55 2.74
C ILE A 132 -32.96 24.59 2.03
N LYS A 133 -33.21 23.41 2.61
CA LYS A 133 -34.14 22.43 2.04
C LYS A 133 -35.54 23.01 1.89
N GLU A 134 -36.09 23.61 2.94
CA GLU A 134 -37.42 24.22 2.91
C GLU A 134 -37.52 25.32 1.85
N THR A 135 -36.50 26.17 1.73
CA THR A 135 -36.50 27.29 0.79
C THR A 135 -36.34 26.84 -0.66
N THR A 136 -35.54 25.80 -0.91
CA THR A 136 -35.14 25.41 -2.28
C THR A 136 -35.92 24.24 -2.86
N THR A 137 -36.68 23.50 -2.03
CA THR A 137 -37.40 22.29 -2.45
C THR A 137 -38.44 22.55 -3.55
N GLU A 138 -39.09 23.71 -3.55
CA GLU A 138 -40.20 24.01 -4.48
C GLU A 138 -39.73 24.18 -5.93
N SER A 139 -38.58 24.81 -6.16
CA SER A 139 -38.09 25.16 -7.51
C SER A 139 -36.75 24.55 -7.89
N HIS A 140 -35.96 24.08 -6.92
CA HIS A 140 -34.60 23.57 -7.12
C HIS A 140 -34.39 22.17 -6.54
N SER A 141 -35.46 21.37 -6.40
CA SER A 141 -35.35 19.98 -5.94
C SER A 141 -34.26 19.21 -6.71
N MET A 142 -33.25 18.73 -5.98
CA MET A 142 -32.09 17.98 -6.51
C MET A 142 -31.29 18.70 -7.61
N CYS A 143 -31.37 20.04 -7.70
CA CYS A 143 -30.72 20.85 -8.72
C CYS A 143 -30.03 22.08 -8.10
N LEU A 144 -29.34 21.91 -6.97
CA LEU A 144 -28.53 22.98 -6.38
C LEU A 144 -27.14 23.04 -7.07
N PRO A 145 -26.58 24.25 -7.29
CA PRO A 145 -25.22 24.40 -7.78
C PRO A 145 -24.19 23.95 -6.72
N PRO A 146 -23.00 23.48 -7.11
CA PRO A 146 -21.94 23.09 -6.17
C PRO A 146 -21.41 24.27 -5.35
N ILE A 147 -20.76 23.97 -4.22
CA ILE A 147 -20.02 24.96 -3.43
C ILE A 147 -18.91 25.56 -4.32
N TYR A 148 -18.82 26.88 -4.43
CA TYR A 148 -17.94 27.54 -5.41
C TYR A 148 -16.43 27.20 -5.27
N ASP A 149 -15.98 26.78 -4.07
CA ASP A 149 -14.56 26.57 -3.74
C ASP A 149 -14.03 25.15 -4.05
N HIS A 150 -14.88 24.24 -4.54
CA HIS A 150 -14.53 22.82 -4.73
C HIS A 150 -13.30 22.58 -5.61
N ASP A 151 -13.13 23.37 -6.68
CA ASP A 151 -12.03 23.24 -7.63
C ASP A 151 -10.68 23.68 -7.02
N PHE A 152 -10.73 24.69 -6.16
CA PHE A 152 -9.57 25.27 -5.49
C PHE A 152 -9.04 24.32 -4.39
N VAL A 153 -9.92 23.83 -3.52
CA VAL A 153 -9.54 22.84 -2.49
C VAL A 153 -9.05 21.52 -3.10
N ALA A 154 -9.64 21.07 -4.21
CA ALA A 154 -9.19 19.87 -4.90
C ALA A 154 -7.76 20.01 -5.42
N ALA A 155 -7.41 21.18 -6.01
CA ALA A 155 -6.05 21.46 -6.46
C ALA A 155 -5.05 21.45 -5.28
N TRP A 156 -5.42 22.05 -4.16
CA TRP A 156 -4.61 22.04 -2.94
C TRP A 156 -4.37 20.64 -2.39
N LEU A 157 -5.41 19.81 -2.36
CA LEU A 157 -5.29 18.40 -1.93
C LEU A 157 -4.41 17.58 -2.89
N LEU A 158 -4.47 17.83 -4.21
CA LEU A 158 -3.57 17.21 -5.18
C LEU A 158 -2.11 17.63 -4.96
N LEU A 159 -1.86 18.91 -4.68
CA LEU A 159 -0.52 19.41 -4.37
C LEU A 159 0.00 18.80 -3.06
N LEU A 160 -0.83 18.72 -2.02
CA LEU A 160 -0.47 18.07 -0.76
C LEU A 160 -0.18 16.57 -0.95
N LYS A 161 -1.03 15.85 -1.69
CA LYS A 161 -0.80 14.45 -2.07
C LYS A 161 0.52 14.28 -2.83
N SER A 162 0.89 15.26 -3.64
CA SER A 162 2.17 15.29 -4.35
C SER A 162 3.35 15.43 -3.39
N PHE A 163 3.31 16.40 -2.47
CA PHE A 163 4.35 16.62 -1.48
C PHE A 163 4.53 15.45 -0.50
N SER A 164 3.43 14.80 -0.09
CA SER A 164 3.46 13.70 0.87
C SER A 164 4.05 12.40 0.33
N ARG A 165 4.45 12.33 -0.95
CA ARG A 165 5.18 11.19 -1.51
C ARG A 165 6.66 11.10 -1.09
N SER A 166 7.22 12.18 -0.53
CA SER A 166 8.61 12.21 -0.06
C SER A 166 8.71 11.88 1.42
N VAL A 167 9.53 10.87 1.77
CA VAL A 167 9.86 10.54 3.16
C VAL A 167 10.54 11.71 3.86
N SER A 168 11.43 12.42 3.14
CA SER A 168 12.11 13.61 3.66
C SER A 168 11.10 14.66 4.07
N ALA A 169 10.13 14.97 3.21
CA ALA A 169 9.07 15.94 3.51
C ALA A 169 8.18 15.49 4.67
N LEU A 170 7.75 14.21 4.71
CA LEU A 170 6.92 13.65 5.77
C LEU A 170 7.57 13.73 7.16
N ARG A 171 8.90 13.57 7.22
CA ARG A 171 9.63 13.57 8.50
C ARG A 171 10.00 14.97 8.99
N THR A 172 10.15 15.94 8.08
CA THR A 172 10.59 17.31 8.40
C THR A 172 9.47 18.34 8.21
N THR A 173 9.23 18.80 6.98
CA THR A 173 8.40 19.98 6.69
C THR A 173 6.90 19.74 6.82
N LEU A 174 6.42 18.54 6.49
CA LEU A 174 5.00 18.15 6.56
C LEU A 174 4.60 17.53 7.90
N LYS A 175 5.49 17.50 8.89
CA LYS A 175 5.20 17.05 10.26
C LYS A 175 4.35 18.08 11.01
N ARG A 176 3.14 18.35 10.52
CA ARG A 176 2.19 19.33 11.05
C ARG A 176 0.89 18.63 11.44
N ASN A 177 0.61 18.57 12.74
CA ASN A 177 -0.64 17.98 13.25
C ASN A 177 -1.88 18.68 12.69
N LYS A 178 -1.77 19.98 12.39
CA LYS A 178 -2.84 20.77 11.79
C LYS A 178 -3.29 20.24 10.43
N ILE A 179 -2.34 19.88 9.55
CA ILE A 179 -2.67 19.26 8.25
C ILE A 179 -3.44 17.95 8.47
N ALA A 180 -2.97 17.10 9.39
CA ALA A 180 -3.66 15.85 9.72
C ALA A 180 -5.09 16.08 10.24
N GLN A 181 -5.28 17.08 11.11
CA GLN A 181 -6.61 17.47 11.61
C GLN A 181 -7.52 17.93 10.47
N LEU A 182 -7.04 18.79 9.58
CA LEU A 182 -7.81 19.30 8.45
C LEU A 182 -8.23 18.17 7.49
N LEU A 183 -7.33 17.23 7.19
CA LEU A 183 -7.64 16.07 6.36
C LEU A 183 -8.74 15.18 6.97
N LEU A 184 -8.67 14.89 8.28
CA LEU A 184 -9.68 14.11 8.99
C LEU A 184 -11.03 14.85 9.08
N GLN A 185 -11.00 16.16 9.26
CA GLN A 185 -12.20 17.00 9.25
C GLN A 185 -12.87 17.01 7.87
N ILE A 186 -12.11 17.17 6.78
CA ILE A 186 -12.64 17.10 5.41
C ILE A 186 -13.34 15.77 5.17
N LEU A 187 -12.72 14.63 5.53
CA LEU A 187 -13.37 13.32 5.39
C LEU A 187 -14.67 13.22 6.17
N SER A 188 -14.65 13.64 7.43
CA SER A 188 -15.83 13.56 8.31
C SER A 188 -16.96 14.45 7.77
N LYS A 189 -16.66 15.69 7.38
CA LYS A 189 -17.63 16.68 6.90
C LYS A 189 -18.23 16.31 5.55
N THR A 190 -17.40 15.87 4.59
CA THR A 190 -17.89 15.43 3.26
C THR A 190 -18.77 14.17 3.37
N TYR A 191 -18.42 13.24 4.28
CA TYR A 191 -19.26 12.06 4.54
C TYR A 191 -20.60 12.45 5.20
N THR A 192 -20.59 13.32 6.22
CA THR A 192 -21.81 13.84 6.85
C THR A 192 -22.70 14.57 5.82
N LEU A 193 -22.11 15.42 4.98
CA LEU A 193 -22.83 16.11 3.91
C LEU A 193 -23.46 15.11 2.93
N THR A 194 -22.77 14.02 2.58
CA THR A 194 -23.32 12.94 1.73
C THR A 194 -24.47 12.17 2.39
N LYS A 195 -24.45 12.01 3.73
CA LYS A 195 -25.52 11.36 4.49
C LYS A 195 -26.76 12.24 4.64
N GLU A 196 -26.58 13.52 4.92
CA GLU A 196 -27.66 14.39 5.39
C GLU A 196 -28.19 15.37 4.34
N CYS A 197 -27.37 15.74 3.36
CA CYS A 197 -27.66 16.81 2.40
C CYS A 197 -27.85 16.30 0.95
N TYR A 198 -28.30 15.05 0.78
CA TYR A 198 -28.51 14.44 -0.54
C TYR A 198 -29.62 15.14 -1.36
N PHE A 199 -30.47 15.94 -0.72
CA PHE A 199 -31.50 16.75 -1.39
C PHE A 199 -30.93 17.80 -2.35
N ALA A 200 -29.65 18.16 -2.21
CA ALA A 200 -28.97 19.14 -3.08
C ALA A 200 -28.74 18.60 -4.52
N GLY A 201 -28.76 17.28 -4.71
CA GLY A 201 -28.61 16.65 -6.02
C GLY A 201 -27.17 16.35 -6.43
N GLN A 202 -27.01 15.82 -7.65
CA GLN A 202 -25.75 15.22 -8.09
C GLN A 202 -24.66 16.24 -8.41
N ASP A 203 -25.00 17.40 -8.97
CA ASP A 203 -24.01 18.40 -9.35
C ASP A 203 -23.34 19.03 -8.13
N PHE A 204 -24.08 19.17 -7.03
CA PHE A 204 -23.53 19.52 -5.72
C PHE A 204 -22.66 18.41 -5.13
N MET A 205 -23.07 17.15 -5.25
CA MET A 205 -22.45 16.04 -4.51
C MET A 205 -21.21 15.43 -5.19
N LYS A 206 -21.11 15.47 -6.53
CA LYS A 206 -19.96 14.90 -7.27
C LYS A 206 -18.62 15.50 -6.82
N PRO A 207 -18.46 16.84 -6.68
CA PRO A 207 -17.22 17.42 -6.19
C PRO A 207 -16.84 16.97 -4.77
N GLU A 208 -17.82 16.81 -3.88
CA GLU A 208 -17.57 16.39 -2.50
C GLU A 208 -17.05 14.95 -2.41
N ILE A 209 -17.60 14.05 -3.25
CA ILE A 209 -17.10 12.68 -3.39
C ILE A 209 -15.67 12.66 -3.98
N MET A 210 -15.39 13.53 -4.94
CA MET A 210 -14.04 13.68 -5.50
C MET A 210 -13.04 14.15 -4.42
N ILE A 211 -13.40 15.19 -3.65
CA ILE A 211 -12.58 15.72 -2.56
C ILE A 211 -12.31 14.65 -1.50
N MET A 212 -13.32 13.85 -1.14
CA MET A 212 -13.18 12.70 -0.25
C MET A 212 -12.16 11.68 -0.79
N GLY A 213 -12.25 11.32 -2.08
CA GLY A 213 -11.32 10.41 -2.74
C GLY A 213 -9.87 10.92 -2.75
N ILE A 214 -9.65 12.20 -3.10
CA ILE A 214 -8.31 12.81 -3.10
C ILE A 214 -7.74 12.89 -1.69
N THR A 215 -8.57 13.26 -0.70
CA THR A 215 -8.18 13.34 0.71
C THR A 215 -7.72 11.99 1.24
N LEU A 216 -8.47 10.90 0.98
CA LEU A 216 -8.04 9.53 1.31
C LEU A 216 -6.72 9.16 0.64
N GLY A 217 -6.57 9.50 -0.64
CA GLY A 217 -5.33 9.27 -1.39
C GLY A 217 -4.14 10.11 -0.91
N SER A 218 -4.36 11.16 -0.12
CA SER A 218 -3.30 11.90 0.57
C SER A 218 -3.01 11.29 1.95
N ILE A 219 -4.06 10.98 2.71
CA ILE A 219 -3.96 10.33 4.04
C ILE A 219 -3.20 9.02 3.94
N CYS A 220 -3.37 8.23 2.87
CA CYS A 220 -2.65 6.97 2.71
C CYS A 220 -1.12 7.14 2.77
N ASN A 221 -0.57 8.30 2.41
CA ASN A 221 0.86 8.59 2.55
C ASN A 221 1.26 8.97 3.98
N PHE A 222 0.36 9.60 4.74
CA PHE A 222 0.63 10.02 6.12
C PHE A 222 0.51 8.88 7.15
N VAL A 223 -0.17 7.78 6.80
CA VAL A 223 -0.42 6.62 7.69
C VAL A 223 0.58 5.48 7.52
N VAL A 224 1.60 5.64 6.67
CA VAL A 224 2.67 4.64 6.51
C VAL A 224 3.62 4.67 7.72
N GLU A 225 4.21 3.52 8.05
CA GLU A 225 5.03 3.29 9.27
C GLU A 225 6.10 4.35 9.56
N PHE A 226 6.84 4.81 8.54
CA PHE A 226 7.93 5.78 8.72
C PHE A 226 7.45 7.23 8.84
N SER A 227 6.13 7.49 8.83
CA SER A 227 5.54 8.80 9.02
C SER A 227 5.30 9.09 10.51
N ASN A 228 5.79 10.23 10.99
CA ASN A 228 5.57 10.69 12.36
C ASN A 228 4.09 10.97 12.69
N LEU A 229 3.21 11.05 11.69
CA LEU A 229 1.79 11.37 11.86
C LEU A 229 0.88 10.14 11.93
N GLN A 230 1.41 8.91 11.75
CA GLN A 230 0.60 7.69 11.78
C GLN A 230 -0.15 7.52 13.11
N SER A 231 0.58 7.63 14.24
CA SER A 231 -0.01 7.51 15.58
C SER A 231 -1.05 8.61 15.86
N PHE A 232 -0.83 9.81 15.33
CA PHE A 232 -1.80 10.90 15.42
C PHE A 232 -3.09 10.57 14.64
N MET A 233 -2.98 10.05 13.42
CA MET A 233 -4.13 9.63 12.62
C MET A 233 -4.94 8.52 13.31
N LEU A 234 -4.26 7.53 13.90
CA LEU A 234 -4.89 6.45 14.68
C LEU A 234 -5.64 6.97 15.90
N ARG A 235 -5.01 7.84 16.70
CA ARG A 235 -5.63 8.43 17.90
C ARG A 235 -6.88 9.27 17.59
N ASN A 236 -6.95 9.85 16.40
CA ASN A 236 -8.08 10.66 15.96
C ASN A 236 -9.11 9.87 15.13
N GLY A 237 -9.12 8.53 15.23
CA GLY A 237 -10.23 7.71 14.78
C GLY A 237 -10.32 7.46 13.27
N ILE A 238 -9.19 7.46 12.54
CA ILE A 238 -9.22 7.18 11.08
C ILE A 238 -9.89 5.83 10.76
N ILE A 239 -9.69 4.79 11.57
CA ILE A 239 -10.32 3.48 11.35
C ILE A 239 -11.84 3.58 11.47
N ASP A 240 -12.36 4.35 12.42
CA ASP A 240 -13.80 4.53 12.63
C ASP A 240 -14.46 5.27 11.45
N ILE A 241 -13.74 6.23 10.85
CA ILE A 241 -14.19 6.93 9.65
C ILE A 241 -14.26 5.94 8.47
N ILE A 242 -13.21 5.14 8.26
CA ILE A 242 -13.17 4.15 7.18
C ILE A 242 -14.24 3.07 7.36
N GLU A 243 -14.48 2.59 8.58
CA GLU A 243 -15.53 1.62 8.88
C GLU A 243 -16.91 2.16 8.47
N LYS A 244 -17.26 3.39 8.89
CA LYS A 244 -18.53 4.04 8.52
C LYS A 244 -18.71 4.13 7.01
N MET A 245 -17.65 4.51 6.29
CA MET A 245 -17.69 4.64 4.83
C MET A 245 -17.83 3.28 4.13
N LEU A 246 -17.12 2.24 4.58
CA LEU A 246 -17.15 0.92 3.96
C LEU A 246 -18.41 0.10 4.31
N THR A 247 -19.12 0.46 5.38
CA THR A 247 -20.39 -0.17 5.77
C THR A 247 -21.62 0.47 5.12
N ASP A 248 -21.49 1.68 4.55
CA ASP A 248 -22.59 2.39 3.92
C ASP A 248 -22.97 1.78 2.55
N PRO A 249 -24.27 1.52 2.28
CA PRO A 249 -24.76 0.95 1.01
C PRO A 249 -24.38 1.72 -0.25
N LEU A 250 -24.06 3.01 -0.14
CA LEU A 250 -23.56 3.82 -1.25
C LEU A 250 -22.21 3.30 -1.77
N PHE A 251 -21.33 2.86 -0.86
CA PHE A 251 -19.98 2.39 -1.21
C PHE A 251 -19.92 0.86 -1.26
N ASN A 252 -20.66 0.16 -0.41
CA ASN A 252 -20.67 -1.30 -0.38
C ASN A 252 -21.97 -1.87 -0.98
N SER A 253 -21.89 -2.26 -2.25
CA SER A 253 -22.99 -2.89 -2.99
C SER A 253 -23.48 -4.23 -2.42
N LYS A 254 -22.77 -4.84 -1.45
CA LYS A 254 -23.22 -6.04 -0.74
C LYS A 254 -24.17 -5.73 0.42
N LYS A 255 -24.31 -4.45 0.79
CA LYS A 255 -25.25 -3.97 1.81
C LYS A 255 -26.54 -3.50 1.14
N ALA A 256 -27.67 -3.92 1.69
CA ALA A 256 -28.96 -3.43 1.25
C ALA A 256 -29.18 -1.99 1.76
N TRP A 257 -29.95 -1.21 1.00
CA TRP A 257 -30.43 0.09 1.45
C TRP A 257 -31.57 -0.11 2.43
N ASP A 258 -31.60 0.67 3.50
CA ASP A 258 -32.75 0.71 4.41
C ASP A 258 -33.95 1.39 3.71
N ASP A 259 -35.17 1.02 4.10
CA ASP A 259 -36.41 1.56 3.51
C ASP A 259 -36.50 3.10 3.63
N ASN A 260 -35.92 3.66 4.69
CA ASN A 260 -35.88 5.11 4.93
C ASN A 260 -34.81 5.85 4.08
N GLU A 261 -33.93 5.12 3.37
CA GLU A 261 -32.88 5.68 2.53
C GLU A 261 -33.19 5.58 1.02
N ASP A 262 -34.44 5.27 0.63
CA ASP A 262 -34.84 5.14 -0.78
C ASP A 262 -34.60 6.43 -1.58
N GLU A 263 -34.94 7.58 -1.00
CA GLU A 263 -34.68 8.90 -1.60
C GLU A 263 -33.18 9.15 -1.79
N ARG A 264 -32.37 8.80 -0.78
CA ARG A 264 -30.90 8.91 -0.84
C ARG A 264 -30.33 8.00 -1.93
N ARG A 265 -30.84 6.78 -2.07
CA ARG A 265 -30.45 5.85 -3.14
C ARG A 265 -30.69 6.49 -4.50
N ILE A 266 -31.89 7.00 -4.75
CA ILE A 266 -32.25 7.64 -6.04
C ILE A 266 -31.36 8.86 -6.30
N ALA A 267 -31.12 9.70 -5.28
CA ALA A 267 -30.31 10.90 -5.43
C ALA A 267 -28.86 10.62 -5.82
N LEU A 268 -28.27 9.55 -5.28
CA LEU A 268 -26.82 9.30 -5.36
C LEU A 268 -26.42 8.16 -6.31
N GLN A 269 -27.36 7.37 -6.85
CA GLN A 269 -27.07 6.18 -7.67
C GLN A 269 -26.17 6.46 -8.90
N GLY A 270 -26.22 7.67 -9.46
CA GLY A 270 -25.45 8.06 -10.63
C GLY A 270 -24.00 8.49 -10.35
N ILE A 271 -23.58 8.59 -9.08
CA ILE A 271 -22.26 9.10 -8.70
C ILE A 271 -21.25 7.96 -8.57
N PRO A 272 -20.13 7.97 -9.33
CA PRO A 272 -19.11 6.94 -9.21
C PRO A 272 -18.28 7.13 -7.93
N VAL A 273 -18.17 6.08 -7.11
CA VAL A 273 -17.50 6.13 -5.79
C VAL A 273 -16.28 5.20 -5.67
N HIS A 274 -15.73 4.71 -6.78
CA HIS A 274 -14.67 3.69 -6.77
C HIS A 274 -13.34 4.17 -6.17
N GLU A 275 -12.97 5.43 -6.36
CA GLU A 275 -11.77 6.04 -5.77
C GLU A 275 -11.81 6.02 -4.24
N VAL A 276 -12.98 6.31 -3.65
CA VAL A 276 -13.18 6.27 -2.21
C VAL A 276 -12.91 4.85 -1.69
N LYS A 277 -13.52 3.83 -2.30
CA LYS A 277 -13.33 2.42 -1.92
C LYS A 277 -11.86 2.00 -2.02
N ALA A 278 -11.23 2.27 -3.16
CA ALA A 278 -9.84 1.90 -3.40
C ALA A 278 -8.88 2.58 -2.40
N ASN A 279 -9.06 3.88 -2.15
CA ASN A 279 -8.18 4.63 -1.26
C ASN A 279 -8.46 4.31 0.23
N SER A 280 -9.70 3.99 0.61
CA SER A 280 -10.02 3.45 1.94
C SER A 280 -9.28 2.13 2.21
N LEU A 281 -9.34 1.17 1.28
CA LEU A 281 -8.59 -0.09 1.40
C LEU A 281 -7.07 0.15 1.39
N TRP A 282 -6.60 1.16 0.66
CA TRP A 282 -5.18 1.54 0.64
C TRP A 282 -4.72 2.10 1.99
N VAL A 283 -5.54 2.94 2.64
CA VAL A 283 -5.28 3.41 4.01
C VAL A 283 -5.15 2.22 4.97
N LEU A 284 -6.10 1.28 4.94
CA LEU A 284 -6.04 0.07 5.78
C LEU A 284 -4.81 -0.78 5.47
N ARG A 285 -4.46 -0.95 4.20
CA ARG A 285 -3.26 -1.69 3.77
C ARG A 285 -2.00 -1.09 4.39
N HIS A 286 -1.85 0.23 4.35
CA HIS A 286 -0.67 0.91 4.89
C HIS A 286 -0.64 0.88 6.42
N LEU A 287 -1.79 0.99 7.09
CA LEU A 287 -1.87 0.79 8.55
C LEU A 287 -1.43 -0.62 8.96
N MET A 288 -1.76 -1.63 8.15
CA MET A 288 -1.40 -3.03 8.41
C MET A 288 0.00 -3.42 7.92
N TYR A 289 0.74 -2.50 7.30
CA TYR A 289 2.10 -2.77 6.85
C TYR A 289 3.04 -2.87 8.05
N ASN A 290 3.80 -3.96 8.13
CA ASN A 290 4.82 -4.23 9.16
C ASN A 290 4.33 -4.10 10.62
N CYS A 291 3.04 -4.24 10.88
CA CYS A 291 2.47 -4.16 12.22
C CYS A 291 2.42 -5.53 12.93
N GLN A 292 2.36 -5.49 14.27
CA GLN A 292 2.21 -6.68 15.11
C GLN A 292 0.75 -7.19 15.10
N ASN A 293 0.54 -8.42 15.57
CA ASN A 293 -0.78 -9.05 15.60
C ASN A 293 -1.81 -8.28 16.44
N GLU A 294 -1.40 -7.57 17.49
CA GLU A 294 -2.30 -6.76 18.31
C GLU A 294 -3.05 -5.71 17.48
N GLU A 295 -2.32 -4.89 16.72
CA GLU A 295 -2.88 -3.88 15.82
C GLU A 295 -3.80 -4.50 14.75
N LYS A 296 -3.42 -5.68 14.23
CA LYS A 296 -4.26 -6.42 13.28
C LYS A 296 -5.58 -6.87 13.91
N PHE A 297 -5.57 -7.33 15.16
CA PHE A 297 -6.79 -7.71 15.87
C PHE A 297 -7.63 -6.49 16.24
N GLN A 298 -7.01 -5.38 16.63
CA GLN A 298 -7.73 -4.11 16.86
C GLN A 298 -8.45 -3.64 15.59
N LEU A 299 -7.80 -3.74 14.42
CA LEU A 299 -8.46 -3.46 13.15
C LEU A 299 -9.59 -4.44 12.87
N LEU A 300 -9.35 -5.75 12.98
CA LEU A 300 -10.35 -6.78 12.66
C LEU A 300 -11.54 -6.79 13.64
N ALA A 301 -11.38 -6.22 14.84
CA ALA A 301 -12.47 -6.01 15.79
C ALA A 301 -13.44 -4.90 15.32
N LYS A 302 -12.94 -3.86 14.64
CA LYS A 302 -13.75 -2.76 14.09
C LYS A 302 -14.23 -3.06 12.66
N ILE A 303 -13.32 -3.51 11.80
CA ILE A 303 -13.57 -3.84 10.40
C ILE A 303 -13.43 -5.36 10.25
N PRO A 304 -14.52 -6.13 10.38
CA PRO A 304 -14.45 -7.58 10.37
C PRO A 304 -14.01 -8.13 9.01
N MET A 305 -13.41 -9.32 9.00
CA MET A 305 -12.91 -9.97 7.79
C MET A 305 -13.97 -10.10 6.68
N ASN A 306 -15.24 -10.33 7.03
CA ASN A 306 -16.34 -10.36 6.05
C ASN A 306 -16.50 -9.03 5.31
N LEU A 307 -16.39 -7.90 6.02
CA LEU A 307 -16.50 -6.58 5.40
C LEU A 307 -15.36 -6.31 4.42
N ILE A 308 -14.15 -6.78 4.72
CA ILE A 308 -13.01 -6.71 3.77
C ILE A 308 -13.29 -7.57 2.55
N LEU A 309 -13.77 -8.81 2.75
CA LEU A 309 -14.04 -9.77 1.67
C LEU A 309 -15.23 -9.39 0.78
N ASP A 310 -16.13 -8.50 1.21
CA ASP A 310 -17.21 -7.95 0.36
C ASP A 310 -16.64 -7.33 -0.94
N PHE A 311 -15.40 -6.80 -0.88
CA PHE A 311 -14.74 -6.12 -1.99
C PHE A 311 -13.85 -7.02 -2.87
N ILE A 312 -13.71 -8.32 -2.55
CA ILE A 312 -12.80 -9.24 -3.27
C ILE A 312 -13.22 -9.51 -4.72
N ASN A 313 -14.50 -9.28 -5.03
CA ASN A 313 -15.10 -9.42 -6.36
C ASN A 313 -15.74 -8.11 -6.85
N ASP A 314 -15.26 -6.96 -6.36
CA ASP A 314 -15.73 -5.66 -6.84
C ASP A 314 -15.44 -5.50 -8.35
N PRO A 315 -16.34 -4.93 -9.17
CA PRO A 315 -16.09 -4.79 -10.60
C PRO A 315 -14.91 -3.86 -10.93
N CYS A 316 -14.47 -3.01 -10.00
CA CYS A 316 -13.31 -2.15 -10.20
C CYS A 316 -11.99 -2.85 -9.86
N TRP A 317 -11.06 -2.90 -10.80
CA TRP A 317 -9.75 -3.53 -10.61
C TRP A 317 -8.89 -2.87 -9.53
N ALA A 318 -8.95 -1.55 -9.38
CA ALA A 318 -8.23 -0.84 -8.33
C ALA A 318 -8.70 -1.29 -6.93
N VAL A 319 -10.00 -1.55 -6.76
CA VAL A 319 -10.58 -2.02 -5.49
C VAL A 319 -10.11 -3.45 -5.21
N GLN A 320 -10.20 -4.37 -6.18
CA GLN A 320 -9.71 -5.75 -6.01
C GLN A 320 -8.21 -5.77 -5.70
N ALA A 321 -7.40 -4.98 -6.41
CA ALA A 321 -5.96 -4.92 -6.21
C ALA A 321 -5.61 -4.49 -4.78
N GLN A 322 -6.26 -3.46 -4.24
CA GLN A 322 -6.01 -3.03 -2.86
C GLN A 322 -6.56 -4.05 -1.85
N CYS A 323 -7.68 -4.72 -2.13
CA CYS A 323 -8.21 -5.79 -1.28
C CYS A 323 -7.21 -6.96 -1.13
N PHE A 324 -6.65 -7.47 -2.24
CA PHE A 324 -5.64 -8.54 -2.18
C PHE A 324 -4.35 -8.09 -1.50
N GLN A 325 -3.93 -6.84 -1.71
CA GLN A 325 -2.74 -6.31 -1.06
C GLN A 325 -2.95 -6.06 0.45
N LEU A 326 -4.17 -5.73 0.88
CA LEU A 326 -4.54 -5.69 2.29
C LEU A 326 -4.52 -7.09 2.92
N LEU A 327 -5.11 -8.09 2.25
CA LEU A 327 -5.09 -9.49 2.71
C LEU A 327 -3.64 -10.03 2.81
N ARG A 328 -2.77 -9.67 1.86
CA ARG A 328 -1.33 -9.95 1.94
C ARG A 328 -0.72 -9.38 3.23
N ASN A 329 -0.96 -8.11 3.55
CA ASN A 329 -0.40 -7.49 4.76
C ASN A 329 -0.97 -8.11 6.05
N LEU A 330 -2.27 -8.40 6.07
CA LEU A 330 -2.95 -9.02 7.21
C LEU A 330 -2.41 -10.43 7.51
N THR A 331 -2.29 -11.27 6.47
CA THR A 331 -1.82 -12.68 6.61
C THR A 331 -0.32 -12.82 6.87
N CYS A 332 0.48 -11.81 6.48
CA CYS A 332 1.93 -11.82 6.70
C CYS A 332 2.27 -12.04 8.18
N ASN A 333 3.09 -13.05 8.48
CA ASN A 333 3.54 -13.38 9.84
C ASN A 333 2.40 -13.55 10.88
N SER A 334 1.25 -14.13 10.49
CA SER A 334 0.12 -14.33 11.41
C SER A 334 -0.66 -15.64 11.19
N ARG A 335 -0.38 -16.65 12.04
CA ARG A 335 -1.10 -17.94 12.04
C ARG A 335 -2.61 -17.77 12.27
N LYS A 336 -2.99 -16.94 13.26
CA LYS A 336 -4.39 -16.73 13.65
C LYS A 336 -5.21 -16.11 12.52
N ILE A 337 -4.69 -15.08 11.86
CA ILE A 337 -5.40 -14.42 10.74
C ILE A 337 -5.47 -15.33 9.51
N VAL A 338 -4.42 -16.12 9.26
CA VAL A 338 -4.46 -17.16 8.22
C VAL A 338 -5.58 -18.17 8.47
N ASN A 339 -5.75 -18.64 9.70
CA ASN A 339 -6.86 -19.54 10.05
C ASN A 339 -8.22 -18.87 9.85
N ILE A 340 -8.39 -17.62 10.30
CA ILE A 340 -9.61 -16.83 10.04
C ILE A 340 -9.91 -16.75 8.54
N LEU A 341 -8.90 -16.49 7.69
CA LEU A 341 -9.09 -16.43 6.25
C LEU A 341 -9.55 -17.79 5.68
N LEU A 342 -8.93 -18.89 6.09
CA LEU A 342 -9.33 -20.24 5.66
C LEU A 342 -10.77 -20.58 6.09
N GLU A 343 -11.15 -20.20 7.30
CA GLU A 343 -12.51 -20.40 7.83
C GLU A 343 -13.57 -19.67 6.99
N LYS A 344 -13.25 -18.49 6.42
CA LYS A 344 -14.18 -17.77 5.52
C LYS A 344 -14.41 -18.47 4.18
N PHE A 345 -13.58 -19.46 3.84
CA PHE A 345 -13.67 -20.27 2.63
C PHE A 345 -13.87 -21.76 2.99
N LYS A 346 -14.38 -22.08 4.18
CA LYS A 346 -14.66 -23.47 4.59
C LYS A 346 -15.99 -23.91 4.00
N ASP A 347 -15.96 -24.99 3.23
CA ASP A 347 -17.15 -25.76 2.85
C ASP A 347 -17.25 -26.97 3.78
N VAL A 348 -18.31 -26.98 4.59
CA VAL A 348 -18.56 -28.05 5.55
C VAL A 348 -19.48 -29.08 4.90
N GLU A 349 -18.90 -30.21 4.50
CA GLU A 349 -19.68 -31.42 4.23
C GLU A 349 -19.79 -32.25 5.50
N TYR A 350 -21.01 -32.66 5.86
CA TYR A 350 -21.23 -33.61 6.95
C TYR A 350 -21.35 -35.01 6.39
N LYS A 351 -20.39 -35.90 6.70
CA LYS A 351 -20.48 -37.33 6.36
C LYS A 351 -20.69 -38.14 7.64
N ILE A 352 -21.40 -39.26 7.51
CA ILE A 352 -21.59 -40.19 8.63
C ILE A 352 -20.36 -41.08 8.72
N ASP A 353 -19.74 -41.13 9.88
CA ASP A 353 -18.63 -42.03 10.17
C ASP A 353 -19.07 -43.48 9.96
N PRO A 354 -18.47 -44.23 9.02
CA PRO A 354 -18.81 -45.63 8.82
C PRO A 354 -18.45 -46.53 10.01
N GLN A 355 -17.60 -46.08 10.95
CA GLN A 355 -17.22 -46.84 12.16
C GLN A 355 -18.02 -46.44 13.40
N THR A 356 -18.30 -45.16 13.60
CA THR A 356 -18.96 -44.67 14.84
C THR A 356 -20.42 -44.26 14.64
N GLY A 357 -20.91 -44.15 13.40
CA GLY A 357 -22.27 -43.69 13.09
C GLY A 357 -22.52 -42.20 13.38
N ASN A 358 -21.50 -41.47 13.84
CA ASN A 358 -21.60 -40.05 14.16
C ASN A 358 -21.44 -39.18 12.90
N LYS A 359 -22.07 -38.01 12.88
CA LYS A 359 -21.78 -37.00 11.84
C LYS A 359 -20.38 -36.45 12.06
N ILE A 360 -19.46 -36.74 11.16
CA ILE A 360 -18.14 -36.10 11.10
C ILE A 360 -18.23 -34.91 10.14
N SER A 361 -17.68 -33.77 10.56
CA SER A 361 -17.45 -32.65 9.66
C SER A 361 -16.19 -32.93 8.83
N ILE A 362 -16.32 -33.07 7.51
CA ILE A 362 -15.17 -33.06 6.61
C ILE A 362 -15.13 -31.65 6.04
N GLY A 363 -14.34 -30.78 6.66
CA GLY A 363 -14.13 -29.43 6.14
C GLY A 363 -13.18 -29.49 4.96
N SER A 364 -13.63 -29.12 3.77
CA SER A 364 -12.72 -28.73 2.69
C SER A 364 -12.68 -27.20 2.62
N THR A 365 -11.63 -26.64 2.02
CA THR A 365 -11.60 -25.20 1.73
C THR A 365 -11.40 -24.98 0.25
N TYR A 366 -12.25 -24.15 -0.35
CA TYR A 366 -12.18 -23.79 -1.77
C TYR A 366 -11.34 -22.53 -2.02
N LEU A 367 -10.59 -22.05 -1.02
CA LEU A 367 -9.73 -20.86 -1.16
C LEU A 367 -8.76 -21.00 -2.34
N PHE A 368 -8.12 -22.16 -2.50
CA PHE A 368 -7.15 -22.37 -3.57
C PHE A 368 -7.79 -22.44 -4.95
N GLU A 369 -8.97 -23.05 -5.09
CA GLU A 369 -9.76 -23.02 -6.33
C GLU A 369 -10.11 -21.57 -6.69
N PHE A 370 -10.56 -20.77 -5.70
CA PHE A 370 -10.84 -19.35 -5.89
C PHE A 370 -9.61 -18.57 -6.37
N LEU A 371 -8.45 -18.75 -5.72
CA LEU A 371 -7.21 -18.07 -6.09
C LEU A 371 -6.68 -18.53 -7.46
N ALA A 372 -6.75 -19.83 -7.76
CA ALA A 372 -6.35 -20.40 -9.05
C ALA A 372 -7.20 -19.82 -10.19
N LYS A 373 -8.53 -19.83 -10.02
CA LYS A 373 -9.46 -19.22 -10.99
C LYS A 373 -9.16 -17.73 -11.20
N LYS A 374 -8.86 -16.98 -10.14
CA LYS A 374 -8.46 -15.56 -10.27
C LYS A 374 -7.18 -15.40 -11.07
N MET A 375 -6.13 -16.15 -10.75
CA MET A 375 -4.85 -16.10 -11.47
C MET A 375 -4.99 -16.42 -12.96
N ARG A 376 -5.90 -17.34 -13.33
CA ARG A 376 -6.16 -17.74 -14.73
C ARG A 376 -6.93 -16.70 -15.55
N LEU A 377 -7.78 -15.90 -14.91
CA LEU A 377 -8.69 -14.97 -15.60
C LEU A 377 -8.16 -13.53 -15.64
N LEU A 378 -7.18 -13.19 -14.81
CA LEU A 378 -6.60 -11.85 -14.77
C LEU A 378 -5.67 -11.61 -15.97
N ASN A 379 -5.67 -10.38 -16.49
CA ASN A 379 -4.81 -9.95 -17.57
C ASN A 379 -3.53 -9.26 -17.02
N PRO A 380 -2.32 -9.78 -17.24
CA PRO A 380 -1.08 -9.18 -16.73
C PRO A 380 -0.68 -7.87 -17.39
N LEU A 381 -1.24 -7.54 -18.56
CA LEU A 381 -0.98 -6.27 -19.23
C LEU A 381 -1.68 -5.09 -18.54
N ASP A 382 -2.69 -5.35 -17.72
CA ASP A 382 -3.33 -4.34 -16.88
C ASP A 382 -2.59 -4.21 -15.53
N THR A 383 -2.10 -3.01 -15.24
CA THR A 383 -1.31 -2.71 -14.03
C THR A 383 -2.02 -3.08 -12.73
N GLN A 384 -3.33 -2.86 -12.63
CA GLN A 384 -4.09 -3.16 -11.41
C GLN A 384 -4.32 -4.66 -11.27
N GLN A 385 -4.63 -5.35 -12.38
CA GLN A 385 -4.81 -6.80 -12.38
C GLN A 385 -3.49 -7.53 -12.08
N LYS A 386 -2.36 -7.06 -12.62
CA LYS A 386 -1.02 -7.57 -12.29
C LYS A 386 -0.72 -7.41 -10.80
N LYS A 387 -1.04 -6.25 -10.23
CA LYS A 387 -0.90 -5.99 -8.78
C LYS A 387 -1.80 -6.92 -7.94
N ALA A 388 -2.99 -7.27 -8.43
CA ALA A 388 -3.84 -8.27 -7.78
C ALA A 388 -3.20 -9.68 -7.83
N MET A 389 -2.64 -10.09 -8.97
CA MET A 389 -1.90 -11.37 -9.11
C MET A 389 -0.70 -11.46 -8.17
N GLU A 390 0.10 -10.39 -8.07
CA GLU A 390 1.18 -10.30 -7.10
C GLU A 390 0.64 -10.46 -5.67
N GLY A 391 -0.47 -9.79 -5.33
CA GLY A 391 -1.15 -9.94 -4.04
C GLY A 391 -1.54 -11.39 -3.75
N ILE A 392 -2.15 -12.09 -4.72
CA ILE A 392 -2.54 -13.50 -4.62
C ILE A 392 -1.33 -14.40 -4.36
N LEU A 393 -0.27 -14.29 -5.16
CA LEU A 393 0.94 -15.09 -4.96
C LEU A 393 1.55 -14.87 -3.58
N TYR A 394 1.60 -13.63 -3.10
CA TYR A 394 2.13 -13.34 -1.77
C TYR A 394 1.22 -13.78 -0.62
N ILE A 395 -0.10 -13.86 -0.81
CA ILE A 395 -0.99 -14.55 0.15
C ILE A 395 -0.62 -16.03 0.24
N ILE A 396 -0.34 -16.69 -0.89
CA ILE A 396 0.11 -18.10 -0.92
C ILE A 396 1.46 -18.26 -0.23
N VAL A 397 2.42 -17.34 -0.47
CA VAL A 397 3.72 -17.30 0.23
C VAL A 397 3.53 -17.25 1.74
N ASN A 398 2.66 -16.36 2.23
CA ASN A 398 2.38 -16.19 3.66
C ASN A 398 1.73 -17.44 4.26
N LEU A 399 0.77 -18.04 3.55
CA LEU A 399 0.09 -19.26 3.97
C LEU A 399 1.06 -20.45 4.08
N ALA A 400 1.94 -20.62 3.09
CA ALA A 400 2.94 -21.69 3.08
C ALA A 400 4.03 -21.53 4.17
N ALA A 401 4.21 -20.32 4.71
CA ALA A 401 5.20 -20.05 5.75
C ALA A 401 4.75 -20.42 7.18
N VAL A 402 3.47 -20.76 7.40
CA VAL A 402 2.90 -20.84 8.77
C VAL A 402 3.35 -22.09 9.53
N ASN A 403 3.02 -23.29 9.04
CA ASN A 403 3.37 -24.56 9.68
C ASN A 403 3.34 -25.70 8.66
N GLU A 404 3.75 -26.91 9.07
CA GLU A 404 3.76 -28.08 8.17
C GLU A 404 2.37 -28.43 7.63
N ASN A 405 1.30 -28.29 8.43
CA ASN A 405 -0.06 -28.55 7.97
C ASN A 405 -0.45 -27.62 6.80
N LYS A 406 -0.11 -26.32 6.87
CA LYS A 406 -0.38 -25.38 5.77
C LYS A 406 0.50 -25.65 4.56
N LYS A 407 1.76 -26.07 4.75
CA LYS A 407 2.61 -26.49 3.63
C LYS A 407 2.05 -27.71 2.91
N GLN A 408 1.56 -28.69 3.67
CA GLN A 408 0.90 -29.87 3.14
C GLN A 408 -0.38 -29.50 2.38
N LEU A 409 -1.19 -28.61 2.95
CA LEU A 409 -2.40 -28.10 2.30
C LEU A 409 -2.08 -27.42 0.96
N VAL A 410 -1.01 -26.63 0.87
CA VAL A 410 -0.60 -25.92 -0.36
C VAL A 410 -0.02 -26.88 -1.41
N ILE A 411 0.82 -27.85 -1.03
CA ILE A 411 1.46 -28.78 -1.98
C ILE A 411 0.45 -29.76 -2.61
N GLU A 412 -0.67 -30.01 -1.95
CA GLU A 412 -1.78 -30.84 -2.46
C GLU A 412 -2.59 -30.18 -3.58
N GLN A 413 -2.38 -28.87 -3.85
CA GLN A 413 -3.16 -28.12 -4.84
C GLN A 413 -2.49 -28.14 -6.22
N ASP A 414 -2.87 -29.09 -7.06
CA ASP A 414 -2.24 -29.28 -8.38
C ASP A 414 -2.43 -28.06 -9.32
N GLU A 415 -3.57 -27.36 -9.26
CA GLU A 415 -3.79 -26.16 -10.06
C GLU A 415 -2.81 -25.03 -9.72
N ILE A 416 -2.47 -24.87 -8.43
CA ILE A 416 -1.49 -23.88 -7.97
C ILE A 416 -0.10 -24.24 -8.48
N LEU A 417 0.30 -25.51 -8.41
CA LEU A 417 1.57 -25.99 -8.94
C LEU A 417 1.67 -25.81 -10.46
N ASN A 418 0.57 -26.03 -11.17
CA ASN A 418 0.48 -25.82 -12.61
C ASN A 418 0.67 -24.33 -12.97
N ILE A 419 -0.04 -23.42 -12.28
CA ILE A 419 0.13 -21.97 -12.47
C ILE A 419 1.58 -21.53 -12.21
N MET A 420 2.21 -22.03 -11.14
CA MET A 420 3.63 -21.73 -10.89
C MET A 420 4.55 -22.24 -12.00
N SER A 421 4.24 -23.40 -12.58
CA SER A 421 5.00 -23.98 -13.70
C SER A 421 4.87 -23.11 -14.95
N GLU A 422 3.65 -22.65 -15.26
CA GLU A 422 3.40 -21.74 -16.38
C GLU A 422 4.11 -20.38 -16.21
N ILE A 423 4.23 -19.86 -14.99
CA ILE A 423 4.98 -18.63 -14.71
C ILE A 423 6.49 -18.86 -14.88
N LEU A 424 7.02 -19.98 -14.34
CA LEU A 424 8.46 -20.25 -14.31
C LEU A 424 9.01 -20.76 -15.66
N VAL A 425 8.17 -21.27 -16.56
CA VAL A 425 8.62 -21.72 -17.89
C VAL A 425 8.89 -20.56 -18.85
N GLU A 426 8.25 -19.40 -18.64
CA GLU A 426 8.40 -18.21 -19.48
C GLU A 426 9.85 -17.73 -19.56
N THR A 427 10.20 -17.22 -20.74
CA THR A 427 11.55 -16.72 -21.06
C THR A 427 11.44 -15.46 -21.91
N THR A 428 12.56 -14.86 -22.27
CA THR A 428 12.59 -13.71 -23.19
C THR A 428 11.93 -14.03 -24.54
N THR A 429 12.01 -15.28 -25.02
CA THR A 429 11.36 -15.72 -26.27
C THR A 429 9.88 -16.04 -26.07
N ASP A 430 9.54 -16.72 -24.96
CA ASP A 430 8.19 -17.17 -24.65
C ASP A 430 7.61 -16.37 -23.47
N SER A 431 6.96 -15.25 -23.78
CA SER A 431 6.42 -14.27 -22.80
C SER A 431 4.92 -13.99 -23.01
N SER A 432 4.19 -14.99 -23.48
CA SER A 432 2.82 -14.81 -24.00
C SER A 432 1.76 -14.57 -22.91
N SER A 433 1.91 -15.20 -21.74
CA SER A 433 0.86 -15.24 -20.71
C SER A 433 1.11 -14.33 -19.53
N TYR A 434 2.35 -14.22 -19.03
CA TYR A 434 2.71 -13.46 -17.82
C TYR A 434 3.82 -12.42 -18.09
N GLY A 435 4.23 -12.25 -19.35
CA GLY A 435 5.18 -11.22 -19.78
C GLY A 435 6.62 -11.43 -19.30
N ASN A 436 7.00 -12.65 -18.93
CA ASN A 436 8.30 -12.99 -18.33
C ASN A 436 8.64 -12.10 -17.10
N ASP A 437 7.63 -11.78 -16.28
CA ASP A 437 7.79 -10.85 -15.16
C ASP A 437 8.59 -11.48 -14.00
N SER A 438 9.76 -10.89 -13.72
CA SER A 438 10.64 -11.32 -12.64
C SER A 438 10.00 -11.31 -11.25
N ASN A 439 9.04 -10.42 -10.98
CA ASN A 439 8.35 -10.34 -9.68
C ASN A 439 7.48 -11.58 -9.45
N LEU A 440 6.76 -12.04 -10.49
CA LEU A 440 5.92 -13.23 -10.40
C LEU A 440 6.79 -14.48 -10.24
N LYS A 441 7.91 -14.58 -10.98
CA LYS A 441 8.90 -15.66 -10.81
C LYS A 441 9.47 -15.69 -9.39
N LEU A 442 9.89 -14.53 -8.86
CA LEU A 442 10.42 -14.43 -7.50
C LEU A 442 9.39 -14.85 -6.44
N ALA A 443 8.12 -14.48 -6.62
CA ALA A 443 7.05 -14.91 -5.73
C ALA A 443 6.87 -16.45 -5.77
N CYS A 444 6.86 -17.06 -6.96
CA CYS A 444 6.81 -18.52 -7.10
C CYS A 444 8.00 -19.22 -6.44
N LEU A 445 9.23 -18.72 -6.68
CA LEU A 445 10.44 -19.25 -6.02
C LEU A 445 10.36 -19.12 -4.49
N TRP A 446 9.71 -18.08 -3.98
CA TRP A 446 9.48 -17.92 -2.54
C TRP A 446 8.45 -18.92 -1.99
N VAL A 447 7.37 -19.20 -2.73
CA VAL A 447 6.44 -20.29 -2.37
C VAL A 447 7.19 -21.62 -2.26
N LEU A 448 7.98 -21.98 -3.29
CA LEU A 448 8.77 -23.22 -3.30
C LEU A 448 9.79 -23.27 -2.15
N ASN A 449 10.45 -22.15 -1.86
CA ASN A 449 11.35 -22.04 -0.72
C ASN A 449 10.62 -22.30 0.60
N ASN A 450 9.46 -21.69 0.83
CA ASN A 450 8.71 -21.85 2.08
C ASN A 450 8.16 -23.27 2.24
N LEU A 451 7.81 -23.94 1.13
CA LEU A 451 7.48 -25.35 1.15
C LEU A 451 8.70 -26.17 1.60
N LEU A 452 9.88 -26.00 1.00
CA LEU A 452 11.01 -26.88 1.30
C LEU A 452 11.75 -26.56 2.61
N TRP A 453 11.68 -25.32 3.09
CA TRP A 453 12.39 -24.92 4.31
C TRP A 453 11.68 -25.39 5.57
N ASN A 454 12.43 -25.71 6.62
CA ASN A 454 11.86 -26.21 7.88
C ASN A 454 11.22 -25.08 8.70
N SER A 455 9.97 -25.26 9.14
CA SER A 455 9.24 -24.28 9.96
C SER A 455 9.81 -24.15 11.39
N SER A 456 10.56 -25.14 11.90
CA SER A 456 11.15 -25.09 13.24
C SER A 456 12.35 -24.15 13.37
N VAL A 457 12.85 -23.61 12.25
CA VAL A 457 14.02 -22.69 12.19
C VAL A 457 13.58 -21.24 11.88
N SER A 458 12.27 -20.95 11.89
CA SER A 458 11.67 -19.73 11.31
C SER A 458 11.86 -18.43 12.09
N HIS A 459 12.74 -18.38 13.09
CA HIS A 459 13.11 -17.11 13.74
C HIS A 459 14.21 -16.34 12.98
N TYR A 460 14.78 -16.88 11.90
CA TYR A 460 15.99 -16.31 11.29
C TYR A 460 15.78 -15.48 10.00
N THR A 461 14.66 -15.65 9.28
CA THR A 461 14.44 -14.92 8.02
C THR A 461 14.10 -13.44 8.20
N GLN A 462 13.87 -12.99 9.44
CA GLN A 462 13.63 -11.58 9.76
C GLN A 462 14.94 -10.77 9.91
N TYR A 463 16.08 -11.42 10.17
CA TYR A 463 17.38 -10.72 10.33
C TYR A 463 18.30 -10.84 9.10
N ALA A 464 18.13 -11.87 8.26
CA ALA A 464 19.05 -12.12 7.14
C ALA A 464 18.75 -11.29 5.86
N ILE A 465 17.60 -10.62 5.78
CA ILE A 465 17.26 -9.74 4.66
C ILE A 465 17.50 -8.25 5.01
N GLU A 466 17.59 -7.89 6.30
CA GLU A 466 17.84 -6.51 6.74
C GLU A 466 19.33 -6.15 6.92
N ASN A 467 20.25 -7.11 7.05
CA ASN A 467 21.68 -6.84 7.25
C ASN A 467 22.55 -6.85 5.96
N GLY A 468 21.94 -6.75 4.77
CA GLY A 468 22.67 -6.68 3.50
C GLY A 468 23.14 -5.28 3.09
N LEU A 469 22.82 -4.23 3.87
CA LEU A 469 23.05 -2.84 3.51
C LEU A 469 23.50 -1.97 4.71
N GLU A 470 24.50 -2.40 5.48
CA GLU A 470 25.35 -1.46 6.24
C GLU A 470 26.83 -1.89 6.20
N PRO A 471 27.77 -0.96 5.96
CA PRO A 471 29.19 -1.26 5.91
C PRO A 471 29.80 -1.24 7.31
N GLY A 472 30.32 -2.39 7.74
CA GLY A 472 31.31 -2.46 8.81
C GLY A 472 30.92 -3.34 9.98
N HIS A 473 31.38 -4.59 9.94
CA HIS A 473 32.05 -5.26 11.06
C HIS A 473 32.53 -6.64 10.57
N SER A 474 33.82 -6.73 10.23
CA SER A 474 34.51 -8.01 10.07
C SER A 474 35.05 -8.44 11.43
N PRO A 475 34.81 -9.68 11.90
CA PRO A 475 35.53 -10.22 13.05
C PRO A 475 37.00 -10.42 12.66
N SER A 476 37.88 -10.06 13.59
CA SER A 476 39.33 -10.21 13.51
C SER A 476 39.74 -11.68 13.31
N ASP A 477 40.72 -11.94 12.45
CA ASP A 477 42.07 -12.31 12.92
C ASP A 477 43.08 -12.51 11.76
N SER A 478 44.18 -11.76 11.87
CA SER A 478 45.57 -12.00 11.47
C SER A 478 45.88 -12.82 10.20
N GLU A 479 46.40 -12.16 9.16
CA GLU A 479 47.83 -12.16 8.77
C GLU A 479 48.03 -11.43 7.41
N ASN A 480 48.96 -10.47 7.38
CA ASN A 480 49.45 -9.73 6.20
C ASN A 480 50.47 -10.59 5.41
N PRO A 481 50.81 -10.35 4.11
CA PRO A 481 51.13 -9.02 3.57
C PRO A 481 50.79 -8.70 2.08
N GLN A 482 50.66 -7.39 1.82
CA GLN A 482 51.11 -6.63 0.63
C GLN A 482 50.55 -6.95 -0.77
N SER A 483 49.72 -6.03 -1.31
CA SER A 483 50.12 -5.19 -2.46
C SER A 483 49.07 -4.13 -2.82
N THR A 484 49.58 -2.91 -2.96
CA THR A 484 49.02 -1.63 -3.39
C THR A 484 48.34 -1.64 -4.76
N VAL A 485 47.21 -0.93 -4.93
CA VAL A 485 46.97 0.10 -5.97
C VAL A 485 45.90 1.09 -5.50
N THR A 486 46.24 2.39 -5.48
CA THR A 486 45.40 3.56 -5.18
C THR A 486 45.02 4.30 -6.46
N ILE A 487 43.74 4.70 -6.64
CA ILE A 487 43.23 5.92 -7.34
C ILE A 487 41.79 6.12 -6.82
N GLY A 488 41.25 7.23 -6.31
CA GLY A 488 41.67 8.63 -6.19
C GLY A 488 40.42 9.50 -6.39
N TYR A 489 39.86 10.12 -5.34
CA TYR A 489 38.96 11.28 -5.46
C TYR A 489 39.23 12.27 -4.33
N ASN A 490 39.44 13.53 -4.74
CA ASN A 490 39.89 14.66 -3.96
C ASN A 490 38.87 15.17 -2.92
N GLU A 491 39.39 15.54 -1.76
CA GLU A 491 38.78 16.42 -0.75
C GLU A 491 38.67 17.88 -1.20
N SER A 492 37.83 18.64 -0.48
CA SER A 492 38.12 19.96 0.15
C SER A 492 36.76 20.58 0.61
N VAL A 493 36.53 21.28 1.73
CA VAL A 493 37.31 22.08 2.69
C VAL A 493 36.55 22.23 4.03
N ALA A 494 37.27 21.99 5.13
CA ALA A 494 37.34 22.65 6.45
C ALA A 494 36.15 23.20 7.28
N GLY A 495 36.28 22.96 8.59
CA GLY A 495 35.94 23.84 9.73
C GLY A 495 35.16 23.11 10.84
N GLY A 496 35.69 22.64 11.97
CA GLY A 496 36.91 22.93 12.70
C GLY A 496 36.61 23.75 13.97
N TYR A 497 36.33 23.09 15.11
CA TYR A 497 36.66 23.59 16.46
C TYR A 497 36.76 22.42 17.46
N SER A 498 37.92 22.32 18.08
CA SER A 498 38.30 21.36 19.12
C SER A 498 38.31 22.02 20.50
N ARG A 499 38.39 21.15 21.54
CA ARG A 499 39.14 21.29 22.82
C ARG A 499 38.26 21.54 24.06
N GLY A 500 38.40 20.81 25.17
CA GLY A 500 39.40 19.81 25.55
C GLY A 500 39.08 19.07 26.87
N LYS A 501 39.89 18.03 27.12
CA LYS A 501 39.98 17.19 28.34
C LYS A 501 40.71 17.89 29.49
N TYR A 502 40.45 17.52 30.75
CA TYR A 502 41.44 17.21 31.83
C TYR A 502 40.73 16.38 32.95
N TYR A 503 41.12 15.11 33.25
CA TYR A 503 41.79 14.52 34.47
C TYR A 503 41.07 14.82 35.83
N ASP A 504 40.95 13.99 36.88
CA ASP A 504 41.39 12.65 37.35
C ASP A 504 40.48 12.27 38.58
N GLU A 505 40.40 10.98 38.92
CA GLU A 505 39.78 10.33 40.13
C GLU A 505 40.53 10.64 41.47
N PRO A 506 40.24 10.11 42.70
CA PRO A 506 39.45 8.91 43.10
C PRO A 506 38.69 8.89 44.47
N ASP A 507 38.08 7.71 44.73
CA ASP A 507 37.78 7.01 46.00
C ASP A 507 36.55 7.34 46.88
N GLY A 508 35.79 6.27 47.17
CA GLY A 508 34.73 6.24 48.20
C GLY A 508 33.84 4.98 48.13
N ASP A 509 34.39 3.85 48.57
CA ASP A 509 33.74 2.56 48.84
C ASP A 509 32.45 2.68 49.70
N ASP A 510 31.42 1.89 49.41
CA ASP A 510 30.82 1.00 50.43
C ASP A 510 29.86 -0.02 49.79
N SER A 511 30.19 -1.28 50.05
CA SER A 511 29.43 -2.49 49.70
C SER A 511 28.36 -2.78 50.74
N SER A 512 27.19 -3.28 50.34
CA SER A 512 26.53 -4.35 51.09
C SER A 512 25.65 -5.23 50.20
N SER A 513 25.98 -6.51 50.25
CA SER A 513 25.27 -7.67 49.73
C SER A 513 24.04 -8.01 50.56
N ASN A 514 23.00 -8.57 49.94
CA ASN A 514 22.45 -9.85 50.38
C ASN A 514 21.56 -10.50 49.31
N ALA A 515 21.70 -11.81 49.24
CA ALA A 515 21.10 -12.75 48.31
C ALA A 515 19.91 -13.50 48.95
N ASN A 516 19.23 -14.27 48.09
CA ASN A 516 18.27 -15.35 48.34
C ASN A 516 16.81 -14.91 48.59
N ASP A 517 15.77 -15.62 48.15
CA ASP A 517 15.53 -16.72 47.20
C ASP A 517 13.99 -16.94 47.21
N ASP A 518 13.49 -17.57 46.15
CA ASP A 518 12.22 -18.32 46.04
C ASP A 518 10.90 -17.52 46.10
N GLU A 519 9.79 -17.90 45.45
CA GLU A 519 9.37 -18.78 44.35
C GLU A 519 7.86 -18.41 44.25
N ASP A 520 7.27 -18.35 43.06
CA ASP A 520 5.91 -18.88 42.83
C ASP A 520 5.50 -18.74 41.36
N ASP A 521 5.38 -19.92 40.77
CA ASP A 521 4.71 -20.33 39.53
C ASP A 521 3.41 -19.57 39.20
N ASP A 522 3.21 -19.29 37.92
CA ASP A 522 1.91 -19.48 37.26
C ASP A 522 2.15 -19.90 35.80
N ASN A 523 2.24 -21.22 35.61
CA ASN A 523 2.14 -21.90 34.33
C ASN A 523 0.67 -21.89 33.88
N ASP A 524 0.32 -21.07 32.89
CA ASP A 524 -0.98 -21.16 32.20
C ASP A 524 -0.81 -21.98 30.91
N GLU A 525 -0.77 -23.32 31.06
CA GLU A 525 -0.99 -24.28 29.97
C GLU A 525 -2.49 -24.29 29.64
N GLY A 526 -2.92 -23.35 28.81
CA GLY A 526 -4.24 -23.38 28.18
C GLY A 526 -4.30 -24.38 27.03
N ASP A 527 -5.03 -25.47 27.25
CA ASP A 527 -5.34 -26.55 26.31
C ASP A 527 -5.71 -26.08 24.89
N ASP A 528 -4.99 -26.62 23.90
CA ASP A 528 -5.14 -26.40 22.46
C ASP A 528 -6.28 -27.29 21.91
N GLU A 529 -7.54 -26.98 22.27
CA GLU A 529 -8.72 -27.56 21.62
C GLU A 529 -9.06 -26.80 20.32
N GLY A 530 -8.35 -27.13 19.23
CA GLY A 530 -8.66 -26.57 17.90
C GLY A 530 -8.14 -27.34 16.68
N ASP A 531 -7.31 -28.38 16.87
CA ASP A 531 -6.78 -29.19 15.77
C ASP A 531 -7.75 -30.31 15.35
N GLU A 532 -8.84 -29.93 14.65
CA GLU A 532 -9.77 -30.89 14.00
C GLU A 532 -9.22 -31.44 12.66
N PHE A 533 -8.04 -31.01 12.21
CA PHE A 533 -7.44 -31.47 10.95
C PHE A 533 -6.24 -32.38 11.21
N VAL A 534 -6.58 -33.65 11.47
CA VAL A 534 -5.74 -34.86 11.42
C VAL A 534 -4.64 -34.96 12.50
N ARG A 535 -4.93 -35.75 13.55
CA ARG A 535 -3.99 -36.14 14.61
C ARG A 535 -3.05 -37.26 14.14
N THR A 536 -1.76 -37.14 14.44
CA THR A 536 -0.85 -38.31 14.52
C THR A 536 0.11 -38.19 15.71
N PRO A 537 0.60 -39.32 16.27
CA PRO A 537 1.18 -39.36 17.61
C PRO A 537 2.67 -38.98 17.64
N ALA A 538 3.06 -38.24 18.68
CA ALA A 538 4.41 -37.73 18.91
C ALA A 538 5.43 -38.82 19.30
N ALA A 539 6.65 -38.71 18.79
CA ALA A 539 7.81 -39.45 19.29
C ALA A 539 8.97 -38.48 19.60
N LYS A 540 9.49 -38.60 20.84
CA LYS A 540 10.62 -37.85 21.42
C LYS A 540 11.97 -38.34 20.88
N GLY A 541 12.95 -37.43 20.75
CA GLY A 541 14.38 -37.79 20.66
C GLY A 541 15.25 -36.77 19.94
N SER A 542 16.29 -36.29 20.62
CA SER A 542 17.20 -35.19 20.27
C SER A 542 18.27 -35.54 19.21
N THR A 543 18.73 -34.52 18.45
CA THR A 543 20.15 -34.08 18.29
C THR A 543 20.29 -33.13 17.09
N SER A 544 21.21 -32.17 17.22
CA SER A 544 21.55 -31.10 16.27
C SER A 544 22.16 -31.64 14.96
N ASN A 545 21.30 -31.92 14.00
CA ASN A 545 21.54 -31.93 12.57
C ASN A 545 20.19 -31.52 11.95
N VAL A 546 20.18 -30.86 10.79
CA VAL A 546 18.93 -30.45 10.11
C VAL A 546 17.96 -31.64 10.14
N GLN A 547 16.97 -31.61 11.02
CA GLN A 547 15.96 -32.66 11.14
C GLN A 547 15.08 -32.53 9.90
N VAL A 548 15.56 -33.11 8.79
CA VAL A 548 14.79 -33.25 7.57
C VAL A 548 13.67 -34.22 7.90
N THR A 549 12.46 -33.68 8.07
CA THR A 549 11.28 -34.52 8.27
C THR A 549 11.00 -35.30 7.01
N ARG A 550 10.58 -36.57 7.15
CA ARG A 550 10.18 -37.45 6.04
C ARG A 550 9.22 -36.76 5.05
N ALA A 551 8.27 -35.99 5.58
CA ALA A 551 7.33 -35.19 4.79
C ALA A 551 8.01 -34.15 3.89
N THR A 552 9.12 -33.54 4.30
CA THR A 552 9.87 -32.57 3.49
C THR A 552 10.51 -33.25 2.27
N VAL A 553 11.04 -34.46 2.44
CA VAL A 553 11.61 -35.26 1.33
C VAL A 553 10.52 -35.70 0.36
N GLU A 554 9.38 -36.16 0.88
CA GLU A 554 8.22 -36.53 0.05
C GLU A 554 7.70 -35.34 -0.77
N ARG A 555 7.62 -34.14 -0.17
CA ARG A 555 7.27 -32.89 -0.89
C ARG A 555 8.31 -32.52 -1.94
N CYS A 556 9.60 -32.67 -1.64
CA CYS A 556 10.66 -32.45 -2.63
C CYS A 556 10.54 -33.41 -3.82
N ARG A 557 10.27 -34.71 -3.58
CA ARG A 557 10.03 -35.70 -4.64
C ARG A 557 8.81 -35.35 -5.49
N LYS A 558 7.68 -34.94 -4.90
CA LYS A 558 6.51 -34.47 -5.65
C LYS A 558 6.86 -33.28 -6.57
N LEU A 559 7.61 -32.30 -6.07
CA LEU A 559 8.04 -31.14 -6.89
C LEU A 559 8.96 -31.54 -8.05
N VAL A 560 9.77 -32.59 -7.88
CA VAL A 560 10.55 -33.18 -8.99
C VAL A 560 9.64 -33.86 -10.00
N GLU A 561 8.69 -34.68 -9.56
CA GLU A 561 7.75 -35.40 -10.43
C GLU A 561 6.86 -34.46 -11.26
N VAL A 562 6.46 -33.33 -10.67
CA VAL A 562 5.68 -32.28 -11.36
C VAL A 562 6.53 -31.48 -12.36
N GLY A 563 7.87 -31.60 -12.32
CA GLY A 563 8.80 -30.92 -13.23
C GLY A 563 9.27 -29.54 -12.77
N LEU A 564 8.90 -29.11 -11.55
CA LEU A 564 9.33 -27.81 -11.01
C LEU A 564 10.84 -27.76 -10.72
N TYR A 565 11.48 -28.90 -10.41
CA TYR A 565 12.94 -28.98 -10.27
C TYR A 565 13.68 -28.52 -11.53
N ASP A 566 13.24 -28.98 -12.71
CA ASP A 566 13.84 -28.61 -13.99
C ASP A 566 13.62 -27.14 -14.32
N LEU A 567 12.44 -26.59 -13.97
CA LEU A 567 12.14 -25.17 -14.13
C LEU A 567 13.00 -24.30 -13.21
N VAL A 568 13.21 -24.69 -11.95
CA VAL A 568 14.13 -23.99 -11.04
C VAL A 568 15.55 -24.00 -11.62
N LYS A 569 16.02 -25.16 -12.12
CA LYS A 569 17.33 -25.27 -12.78
C LYS A 569 17.44 -24.39 -14.03
N LYS A 570 16.40 -24.35 -14.88
CA LYS A 570 16.34 -23.48 -16.07
C LYS A 570 16.44 -21.99 -15.70
N ASN A 571 15.82 -21.56 -14.61
CA ASN A 571 15.83 -20.15 -14.17
C ASN A 571 17.19 -19.69 -13.57
N ILE A 572 18.20 -20.57 -13.42
CA ILE A 572 19.57 -20.17 -13.05
C ILE A 572 20.24 -19.35 -14.16
N THR A 573 19.77 -19.47 -15.41
CA THR A 573 20.28 -18.70 -16.56
C THR A 573 19.36 -17.55 -16.97
N ASP A 574 18.44 -17.11 -16.09
CA ASP A 574 17.57 -15.95 -16.32
C ASP A 574 18.38 -14.64 -16.49
N GLU A 575 17.83 -13.64 -17.16
CA GLU A 575 18.44 -12.32 -17.30
C GLU A 575 18.53 -11.58 -15.95
N SER A 576 17.52 -11.74 -15.09
CA SER A 576 17.45 -11.10 -13.78
C SER A 576 18.39 -11.78 -12.78
N LEU A 577 19.34 -11.02 -12.22
CA LEU A 577 20.27 -11.51 -11.20
C LEU A 577 19.52 -12.08 -9.97
N SER A 578 18.46 -11.41 -9.53
CA SER A 578 17.68 -11.82 -8.35
C SER A 578 17.03 -13.19 -8.55
N VAL A 579 16.47 -13.46 -9.73
CA VAL A 579 15.88 -14.76 -10.07
C VAL A 579 16.96 -15.83 -10.10
N ARG A 580 18.10 -15.57 -10.74
CA ARG A 580 19.22 -16.51 -10.84
C ARG A 580 19.75 -16.96 -9.48
N GLU A 581 20.04 -16.00 -8.60
CA GLU A 581 20.61 -16.32 -7.29
C GLU A 581 19.59 -17.07 -6.41
N LYS A 582 18.32 -16.64 -6.41
CA LYS A 582 17.26 -17.34 -5.65
C LYS A 582 17.03 -18.77 -6.17
N ALA A 583 17.00 -18.96 -7.49
CA ALA A 583 16.84 -20.27 -8.11
C ALA A 583 18.03 -21.18 -7.82
N ARG A 584 19.27 -20.66 -7.88
CA ARG A 584 20.49 -21.43 -7.57
C ARG A 584 20.50 -21.92 -6.12
N THR A 585 20.19 -21.05 -5.16
CA THR A 585 20.11 -21.43 -3.74
C THR A 585 19.02 -22.47 -3.50
N LEU A 586 17.84 -22.30 -4.11
CA LEU A 586 16.75 -23.26 -4.00
C LEU A 586 17.12 -24.63 -4.59
N LEU A 587 17.76 -24.65 -5.77
CA LEU A 587 18.21 -25.89 -6.40
C LEU A 587 19.23 -26.63 -5.54
N TYR A 588 20.22 -25.91 -5.00
CA TYR A 588 21.21 -26.47 -4.08
C TYR A 588 20.54 -27.13 -2.86
N HIS A 589 19.52 -26.49 -2.30
CA HIS A 589 18.77 -27.05 -1.18
C HIS A 589 17.95 -28.29 -1.58
N MET A 590 17.31 -28.28 -2.76
CA MET A 590 16.62 -29.47 -3.30
C MET A 590 17.59 -30.65 -3.49
N ASP A 591 18.77 -30.40 -4.07
CA ASP A 591 19.80 -31.43 -4.26
C ASP A 591 20.31 -32.02 -2.93
N LEU A 592 20.36 -31.21 -1.87
CA LEU A 592 20.70 -31.68 -0.53
C LEU A 592 19.60 -32.59 0.04
N LEU A 593 18.34 -32.19 -0.08
CA LEU A 593 17.19 -32.96 0.41
C LEU A 593 17.01 -34.29 -0.32
N LEU A 594 17.28 -34.34 -1.64
CA LEU A 594 17.16 -35.57 -2.44
C LEU A 594 18.24 -36.61 -2.13
N LYS A 595 19.34 -36.22 -1.47
CA LYS A 595 20.39 -37.16 -1.00
C LYS A 595 20.01 -37.87 0.30
N VAL A 596 19.01 -37.36 1.02
CA VAL A 596 18.48 -37.97 2.24
C VAL A 596 17.62 -39.17 1.83
N LYS A 597 18.07 -40.39 2.19
CA LYS A 597 17.41 -41.65 1.82
C LYS A 597 16.15 -41.90 2.64
#